data_AF-A0A5C8M7S8-F1
#
_entry.id   AF-A0A5C8M7S8-F1
#
_cell.length_a   1.000
_cell.length_b   1.000
_cell.length_c   1.000
_cell.angle_alpha   90.00
_cell.angle_beta   90.00
_cell.angle_gamma   90.00
#
_symmetry.space_group_name_H-M   'P 1'
#
loop_
_entity.id
_entity.type
_entity.pdbx_description
1 polymer ?
#
loop_
_entity_poly.entity_id
_entity_poly.type
_entity_poly.pdbx_seq_one_letter_code
_entity_poly.pdbx_strand_id
1 'polypeptide(L)'
;MGEKRTPSGFLLKQRAFLKLYLITLTEQERLYGLKILDLLRQEFKPYGYRPNHSEVYKALHDLIEDGILKQVKQKKEGMKYQEVVYYRFADGGYE
;
A
#
# COMPACT_ATOMS: atom_id res chain seq x y z
N MET A 1 -29.97 -0.61 12.42
CA MET A 1 -29.46 -1.77 11.64
C MET A 1 -29.17 -1.25 10.24
N GLY A 2 -27.90 -0.94 9.96
CA GLY A 2 -27.52 -0.29 8.69
C GLY A 2 -27.62 -1.29 7.53
N GLU A 3 -28.47 -0.99 6.57
CA GLU A 3 -28.68 -1.79 5.37
C GLU A 3 -27.33 -1.94 4.63
N LYS A 4 -26.85 -3.19 4.49
CA LYS A 4 -25.62 -3.48 3.76
C LYS A 4 -25.87 -3.20 2.28
N ARG A 5 -25.47 -2.01 1.82
CA ARG A 5 -25.54 -1.63 0.41
C ARG A 5 -24.71 -2.60 -0.43
N THR A 6 -25.38 -3.37 -1.27
CA THR A 6 -24.73 -4.21 -2.28
C THR A 6 -24.08 -3.30 -3.33
N PRO A 7 -22.76 -3.37 -3.55
CA PRO A 7 -22.09 -2.50 -4.52
C PRO A 7 -22.61 -2.77 -5.93
N SER A 8 -22.87 -1.72 -6.71
CA SER A 8 -23.54 -1.76 -8.02
C SER A 8 -22.78 -2.45 -9.17
N GLY A 9 -21.67 -3.15 -8.88
CA GLY A 9 -20.96 -4.01 -9.82
C GLY A 9 -20.25 -3.34 -11.01
N PHE A 10 -20.25 -2.00 -11.12
CA PHE A 10 -19.79 -1.33 -12.35
C PHE A 10 -18.27 -1.44 -12.59
N LEU A 11 -17.44 -1.02 -11.62
CA LEU A 11 -15.97 -1.05 -11.70
C LEU A 11 -15.33 -1.17 -10.31
N LEU A 12 -14.05 -1.55 -10.28
CA LEU A 12 -13.25 -1.63 -9.06
C LEU A 12 -13.06 -0.24 -8.43
N LYS A 13 -13.12 -0.18 -7.10
CA LYS A 13 -12.77 1.04 -6.36
C LYS A 13 -11.27 1.29 -6.42
N GLN A 14 -10.87 2.55 -6.54
CA GLN A 14 -9.46 2.97 -6.55
C GLN A 14 -8.66 2.35 -5.39
N ARG A 15 -9.24 2.27 -4.19
CA ARG A 15 -8.54 1.70 -3.04
C ARG A 15 -8.21 0.22 -3.21
N ALA A 16 -9.15 -0.56 -3.73
CA ALA A 16 -8.92 -1.98 -3.99
C ALA A 16 -7.87 -2.18 -5.10
N PHE A 17 -7.87 -1.32 -6.11
CA PHE A 17 -6.81 -1.29 -7.13
C PHE A 17 -5.42 -1.00 -6.51
N LEU A 18 -5.33 -0.01 -5.61
CA LEU A 18 -4.09 0.31 -4.92
C LEU A 18 -3.62 -0.81 -3.99
N LYS A 19 -4.54 -1.47 -3.26
CA LYS A 19 -4.22 -2.61 -2.40
C LYS A 19 -3.49 -3.72 -3.17
N LEU A 20 -3.98 -4.06 -4.37
CA LEU A 20 -3.34 -5.06 -5.23
C LEU A 20 -1.88 -4.71 -5.54
N TYR A 21 -1.62 -3.48 -5.97
CA TYR A 21 -0.26 -3.04 -6.29
C TYR A 21 0.65 -2.99 -5.06
N LEU A 22 0.12 -2.61 -3.90
CA LEU A 22 0.89 -2.60 -2.65
C LEU A 22 1.29 -4.02 -2.23
N ILE A 23 0.41 -5.01 -2.41
CA ILE A 23 0.72 -6.42 -2.17
C ILE A 23 1.87 -6.86 -3.11
N THR A 24 1.75 -6.62 -4.41
CA THR A 24 2.78 -6.98 -5.39
C THR A 24 4.13 -6.29 -5.13
N LEU A 25 4.13 -5.01 -4.75
CA LEU A 25 5.36 -4.30 -4.40
C LEU A 25 6.00 -4.85 -3.10
N THR A 26 5.20 -5.47 -2.23
CA THR A 26 5.69 -6.16 -1.03
C THR A 26 6.40 -7.45 -1.41
N GLU A 27 5.82 -8.24 -2.31
CA GLU A 27 6.41 -9.48 -2.82
C GLU A 27 7.77 -9.25 -3.47
N GLN A 28 7.93 -8.11 -4.16
CA GLN A 28 9.18 -7.77 -4.84
C GLN A 28 10.26 -7.17 -3.92
N GLU A 29 10.01 -7.09 -2.61
CA GLU A 29 10.88 -6.41 -1.62
C GLU A 29 11.15 -4.93 -1.93
N ARG A 30 10.27 -4.26 -2.71
CA ARG A 30 10.48 -2.87 -3.18
C ARG A 30 9.88 -1.81 -2.26
N LEU A 31 9.30 -2.19 -1.13
CA LEU A 31 8.49 -1.30 -0.28
C LEU A 31 9.29 -0.52 0.76
N TYR A 32 9.89 0.59 0.30
CA TYR A 32 10.36 1.68 1.16
C TYR A 32 9.26 2.74 1.25
N GLY A 33 8.69 2.97 2.44
CA GLY A 33 7.43 3.72 2.62
C GLY A 33 7.37 5.12 1.99
N LEU A 34 8.50 5.84 1.95
CA LEU A 34 8.60 7.18 1.34
C LEU A 34 8.63 7.15 -0.20
N LYS A 35 8.96 6.02 -0.83
CA LYS A 35 9.08 5.90 -2.29
C LYS A 35 7.85 5.32 -2.97
N ILE A 36 6.90 4.76 -2.23
CA ILE A 36 5.72 4.06 -2.78
C ILE A 36 4.91 4.98 -3.69
N LEU A 37 4.57 6.16 -3.18
CA LEU A 37 3.73 7.10 -3.91
C LEU A 37 4.41 7.56 -5.20
N ASP A 38 5.72 7.82 -5.14
CA ASP A 38 6.48 8.25 -6.30
C ASP A 38 6.63 7.12 -7.33
N LEU A 39 6.85 5.89 -6.88
CA LEU A 39 6.91 4.70 -7.74
C LEU A 39 5.58 4.50 -8.45
N LEU A 40 4.47 4.48 -7.72
CA LEU A 40 3.13 4.34 -8.32
C LEU A 40 2.83 5.49 -9.30
N ARG A 41 3.20 6.72 -8.97
CA ARG A 41 3.02 7.86 -9.89
C ARG A 41 3.86 7.74 -11.15
N GLN A 42 5.08 7.23 -11.05
CA GLN A 42 5.94 7.00 -12.22
C GLN A 42 5.38 5.87 -13.09
N GLU A 43 4.98 4.76 -12.48
CA GLU A 43 4.43 3.59 -13.16
C GLU A 43 3.14 3.91 -13.90
N PHE A 44 2.26 4.73 -13.30
CA PHE A 44 0.97 5.06 -13.90
C PHE A 44 0.94 6.33 -14.74
N LYS A 45 2.04 7.10 -14.78
CA LYS A 45 2.14 8.32 -15.59
C LYS A 45 1.76 8.10 -17.07
N PRO A 46 2.19 7.01 -17.75
CA PRO A 46 1.83 6.78 -19.15
C PRO A 46 0.32 6.60 -19.38
N TYR A 47 -0.42 6.16 -18.36
CA TYR A 47 -1.85 5.91 -18.45
C TYR A 47 -2.71 7.09 -17.95
N GLY A 48 -2.09 8.22 -17.60
CA GLY A 48 -2.78 9.40 -17.09
C GLY A 48 -3.34 9.25 -15.66
N TYR A 49 -3.01 8.15 -14.96
CA TYR A 49 -3.44 7.94 -13.58
C TYR A 49 -2.39 8.44 -12.60
N ARG A 50 -2.82 9.25 -11.63
CA ARG A 50 -1.96 9.84 -10.59
C ARG A 50 -2.54 9.60 -9.20
N PRO A 51 -2.08 8.56 -8.48
CA PRO A 51 -2.56 8.31 -7.14
C PRO A 51 -2.22 9.48 -6.19
N ASN A 52 -3.15 9.76 -5.29
CA ASN A 52 -2.98 10.76 -4.25
C ASN A 52 -2.41 10.09 -2.98
N HIS A 53 -1.76 10.90 -2.14
CA HIS A 53 -1.12 10.42 -0.92
C HIS A 53 -2.14 9.78 0.03
N SER A 54 -3.30 10.41 0.23
CA SER A 54 -4.34 9.93 1.14
C SER A 54 -4.84 8.52 0.81
N GLU A 55 -5.15 8.22 -0.46
CA GLU A 55 -5.68 6.91 -0.85
C GLU A 55 -4.62 5.81 -0.80
N VAL A 56 -3.34 6.12 -1.06
CA VAL A 56 -2.25 5.15 -0.89
C VAL A 56 -2.06 4.81 0.58
N TYR A 57 -2.08 5.80 1.47
CA TYR A 57 -1.94 5.57 2.91
C TYR A 57 -3.15 4.87 3.52
N LYS A 58 -4.37 5.18 3.07
CA LYS A 58 -5.56 4.42 3.47
C LYS A 58 -5.49 2.97 3.00
N ALA A 59 -5.06 2.72 1.76
CA ALA A 59 -4.89 1.35 1.27
C ALA A 59 -3.84 0.57 2.09
N LEU A 60 -2.71 1.20 2.43
CA LEU A 60 -1.70 0.61 3.32
C LEU A 60 -2.24 0.33 4.72
N HIS A 61 -3.00 1.27 5.28
CA HIS A 61 -3.58 1.12 6.61
C HIS A 61 -4.59 -0.02 6.64
N ASP A 62 -5.50 -0.07 5.67
CA ASP A 62 -6.46 -1.15 5.54
C ASP A 62 -5.74 -2.51 5.43
N LEU A 63 -4.64 -2.63 4.64
CA LEU A 63 -3.87 -3.87 4.54
C LEU A 63 -3.17 -4.29 5.85
N ILE A 64 -2.84 -3.33 6.72
CA ILE A 64 -2.28 -3.60 8.03
C ILE A 64 -3.38 -4.04 9.00
N GLU A 65 -4.52 -3.35 9.00
CA GLU A 65 -5.69 -3.72 9.81
C GLU A 65 -6.23 -5.11 9.43
N ASP A 66 -6.20 -5.43 8.14
CA ASP A 66 -6.59 -6.73 7.58
C ASP A 66 -5.56 -7.84 7.93
N GLY A 67 -4.43 -7.52 8.58
CA GLY A 67 -3.38 -8.48 8.95
C GLY A 67 -2.55 -8.99 7.77
N ILE A 68 -2.65 -8.38 6.59
CA ILE A 68 -1.91 -8.78 5.39
C ILE A 68 -0.47 -8.25 5.46
N LEU A 69 -0.31 -6.98 5.85
CA LEU A 69 0.98 -6.32 5.96
C LEU A 69 1.31 -5.95 7.41
N LYS A 70 2.60 -5.88 7.73
CA LYS A 70 3.14 -5.30 8.95
C LYS A 70 4.19 -4.24 8.65
N GLN A 71 4.20 -3.21 9.48
CA GLN A 71 5.19 -2.15 9.42
C GLN A 71 6.48 -2.58 10.15
N VAL A 72 7.62 -2.45 9.50
CA VAL A 72 8.94 -2.73 10.08
C VAL A 72 9.78 -1.46 10.04
N LYS A 73 10.27 -1.04 11.21
CA LYS A 73 11.20 0.09 11.31
C LYS A 73 12.62 -0.43 11.18
N GLN A 74 13.37 0.08 10.22
CA GLN A 74 14.79 -0.24 10.08
C GLN A 74 15.62 1.04 10.17
N LYS A 75 16.65 1.01 11.02
CA LYS A 75 17.64 2.08 11.08
C LYS A 75 18.57 1.95 9.88
N LYS A 76 18.71 3.02 9.11
CA LYS A 76 19.67 3.07 8.01
C LYS A 76 21.07 3.29 8.59
N GLU A 77 22.00 2.37 8.35
CA GLU A 77 23.39 2.57 8.75
C GLU A 77 23.93 3.87 8.12
N GLY A 78 24.57 4.71 8.94
CA GLY A 78 25.13 5.99 8.50
C GLY A 78 24.23 7.23 8.64
N MET A 79 22.94 7.08 8.95
CA MET A 79 22.05 8.23 9.23
C MET A 79 21.44 8.13 10.64
N LYS A 80 22.06 8.82 11.61
CA LYS A 80 21.70 8.78 13.04
C LYS A 80 20.25 9.16 13.39
N TYR A 81 19.47 9.72 12.46
CA TYR A 81 18.14 10.26 12.75
C TYR A 81 17.03 9.89 11.74
N GLN A 82 17.30 9.06 10.72
CA GLN A 82 16.26 8.62 9.79
C GLN A 82 15.85 7.17 10.08
N GLU A 83 14.73 7.02 10.80
CA GLU A 83 13.99 5.75 10.81
C GLU A 83 13.28 5.60 9.48
N VAL A 84 13.63 4.55 8.72
CA VAL A 84 12.94 4.23 7.47
C VAL A 84 11.89 3.18 7.77
N VAL A 85 10.68 3.45 7.30
CA VAL A 85 9.53 2.57 7.43
C VAL A 85 9.47 1.65 6.22
N TYR A 86 9.42 0.35 6.49
CA TYR A 86 9.24 -0.71 5.51
C TYR A 86 7.92 -1.43 5.75
N TYR A 87 7.40 -2.05 4.70
CA TYR A 87 6.25 -2.94 4.79
C TYR A 87 6.67 -4.35 4.37
N ARG A 88 6.22 -5.34 5.14
CA ARG A 88 6.42 -6.78 4.87
C ARG A 88 5.09 -7.48 5.09
N PHE A 89 4.93 -8.68 4.54
CA PHE A 89 3.79 -9.52 4.89
C PHE A 89 3.77 -9.83 6.39
N ALA A 90 2.58 -9.80 6.98
CA ALA A 90 2.37 -10.33 8.31
C ALA A 90 2.36 -11.87 8.28
N ASP A 91 2.45 -12.49 9.45
CA ASP A 91 2.52 -13.95 9.53
C ASP A 91 1.16 -14.53 9.13
N GLY A 92 1.13 -15.31 8.04
CA GLY A 92 -0.12 -15.80 7.41
C GLY A 92 -0.74 -14.86 6.38
N GLY A 93 -0.19 -13.66 6.13
CA GLY A 93 -0.73 -12.69 5.17
C GLY A 93 -0.55 -13.05 3.67
N TYR A 94 -0.05 -14.25 3.39
CA TYR A 94 0.18 -14.79 2.04
C TYR A 94 -0.93 -15.77 1.60
N GLU A 95 -1.76 -16.22 2.54
CA GLU A 95 -2.92 -17.10 2.31
C GLU A 95 -4.17 -16.28 1.94
#